data_AF-A0A645EFC3-F1
#
_entry.id   AF-A0A645EFC3-F1
#
_cell.length_a   1.000
_cell.length_b   1.000
_cell.length_c   1.000
_cell.angle_alpha   90.00
_cell.angle_beta   90.00
_cell.angle_gamma   90.00
#
_symmetry.space_group_name_H-M   'P 1'
#
loop_
_entity.id
_entity.type
_entity.pdbx_description
1 polymer ?
#
loop_
_entity_poly.entity_id
_entity_poly.type
_entity_poly.pdbx_seq_one_letter_code
_entity_poly.pdbx_strand_id
1 'polypeptide(L)'
;MVRLVDEGQEVKMSKRTGNAITIRELCDDIGVDAARYFFVSRAVDTHLDFDLGLARKKTNENPVYYAQYAHARICSILRQAPKFKQEETYDLLVSEKEVDLLKYIAEFTSVVADAAATRSPNKICNYVQKLAGYFHSFYGAHKIIDEANPELTNQRLGLLLATKQTLANALDLIGISAPEKM
;
A
#
# COMPACT_ATOMS: atom_id res chain seq x y z
N MET A 1 -13.64 -9.67 -18.79
CA MET A 1 -12.88 -10.88 -19.21
C MET A 1 -11.44 -10.69 -18.77
N VAL A 2 -10.82 -11.69 -18.14
CA VAL A 2 -9.45 -11.62 -17.59
C VAL A 2 -8.50 -12.32 -18.54
N ARG A 3 -7.39 -11.67 -18.88
CA ARG A 3 -6.29 -12.22 -19.67
C ARG A 3 -5.08 -12.38 -18.76
N LEU A 4 -4.50 -13.58 -18.72
CA LEU A 4 -3.26 -13.82 -17.98
C LEU A 4 -2.08 -13.57 -18.93
N VAL A 5 -1.13 -12.77 -18.48
CA VAL A 5 0.08 -12.43 -19.23
C VAL A 5 1.28 -12.81 -18.37
N ASP A 6 2.25 -13.49 -18.96
CA ASP A 6 3.54 -13.79 -18.32
C ASP A 6 4.67 -13.41 -19.26
N GLU A 7 5.61 -12.59 -18.79
CA GLU A 7 6.70 -12.02 -19.58
C GLU A 7 6.26 -11.40 -20.93
N GLY A 8 5.09 -10.76 -20.95
CA GLY A 8 4.52 -10.13 -22.14
C GLY A 8 3.83 -11.10 -23.11
N GLN A 9 3.78 -12.40 -22.81
CA GLN A 9 3.06 -13.40 -23.59
C GLN A 9 1.76 -13.82 -22.91
N GLU A 10 0.71 -13.97 -23.70
CA GLU A 10 -0.57 -14.45 -23.16
C GLU A 10 -0.49 -15.94 -22.81
N VAL A 11 -0.82 -16.24 -21.56
CA VAL A 11 -0.94 -17.61 -21.09
C VAL A 11 -2.28 -18.16 -21.60
N LYS A 12 -2.23 -19.07 -22.58
CA LYS A 12 -3.43 -19.65 -23.20
C LYS A 12 -4.21 -20.52 -22.21
N MET A 13 -5.33 -20.00 -21.72
CA MET A 13 -6.33 -20.75 -20.98
C MET A 13 -7.08 -21.69 -21.94
N SER A 14 -6.77 -22.99 -21.95
CA SER A 14 -7.40 -23.95 -22.87
C SER A 14 -8.39 -24.87 -22.15
N LYS A 15 -9.69 -24.71 -22.47
CA LYS A 15 -10.75 -25.61 -22.00
C LYS A 15 -10.68 -27.02 -22.61
N ARG A 16 -9.95 -27.22 -23.72
CA ARG A 16 -9.88 -28.50 -24.45
C ARG A 16 -8.67 -29.36 -24.08
N THR A 17 -7.61 -28.77 -23.53
CA THR A 17 -6.38 -29.49 -23.14
C THR A 17 -6.19 -29.58 -21.63
N GLY A 18 -7.12 -29.05 -20.82
CA GLY A 18 -7.05 -29.11 -19.35
C GLY A 18 -6.20 -28.02 -18.69
N ASN A 19 -5.59 -27.12 -19.45
CA ASN A 19 -4.74 -26.03 -18.93
C ASN A 19 -5.56 -24.79 -18.56
N ALA A 20 -6.48 -24.91 -17.60
CA ALA A 20 -7.14 -23.75 -16.99
C ALA A 20 -6.51 -23.52 -15.60
N ILE A 21 -5.88 -22.37 -15.40
CA ILE A 21 -5.34 -21.99 -14.08
C ILE A 21 -6.53 -21.67 -13.16
N THR A 22 -6.66 -22.45 -12.10
CA THR A 22 -7.65 -22.21 -11.04
C THR A 22 -7.20 -21.05 -10.15
N ILE A 23 -8.16 -20.41 -9.47
CA ILE A 23 -7.82 -19.36 -8.49
C ILE A 23 -6.93 -19.88 -7.36
N ARG A 24 -7.03 -21.18 -7.03
CA ARG A 24 -6.19 -21.82 -6.02
C ARG A 24 -4.74 -21.90 -6.51
N GLU A 25 -4.52 -22.43 -7.71
CA GLU A 25 -3.18 -22.49 -8.30
C GLU A 25 -2.57 -21.09 -8.47
N LEU A 26 -3.38 -20.10 -8.84
CA LEU A 26 -2.93 -18.71 -8.90
C LEU A 26 -2.48 -18.21 -7.51
N CYS A 27 -3.30 -18.40 -6.47
CA CYS A 27 -2.94 -17.99 -5.11
C CYS A 27 -1.72 -18.75 -4.56
N ASP A 28 -1.56 -20.03 -4.90
CA ASP A 28 -0.40 -20.84 -4.49
C ASP A 28 0.90 -20.33 -5.14
N ASP A 29 0.78 -19.77 -6.35
CA ASP A 29 1.89 -19.27 -7.14
C ASP A 29 2.35 -17.85 -6.74
N ILE A 30 1.42 -16.89 -6.68
CA ILE A 30 1.72 -15.47 -6.45
C ILE A 30 1.37 -14.97 -5.04
N GLY A 31 0.66 -15.78 -4.26
CA GLY A 31 0.13 -15.41 -2.96
C GLY A 31 -1.24 -14.75 -3.02
N VAL A 32 -2.00 -14.88 -1.94
CA VAL A 32 -3.39 -14.38 -1.82
C VAL A 32 -3.45 -12.85 -1.91
N ASP A 33 -2.50 -12.15 -1.29
CA ASP A 33 -2.46 -10.69 -1.30
C ASP A 33 -2.24 -10.12 -2.71
N ALA A 34 -1.31 -10.71 -3.47
CA ALA A 34 -1.08 -10.35 -4.86
C ALA A 34 -2.33 -10.60 -5.70
N ALA A 35 -2.90 -11.81 -5.63
CA ALA A 35 -4.12 -12.14 -6.35
C ALA A 35 -5.24 -11.12 -6.05
N ARG A 36 -5.53 -10.86 -4.77
CA ARG A 36 -6.55 -9.87 -4.37
C ARG A 36 -6.28 -8.49 -4.92
N TYR A 37 -5.07 -7.96 -4.72
CA TYR A 37 -4.75 -6.61 -5.17
C TYR A 37 -4.96 -6.44 -6.67
N PHE A 38 -4.41 -7.34 -7.48
CA PHE A 38 -4.46 -7.20 -8.94
C PHE A 38 -5.91 -7.28 -9.46
N PHE A 39 -6.74 -8.17 -8.93
CA PHE A 39 -8.16 -8.22 -9.29
C PHE A 39 -8.95 -6.98 -8.84
N VAL A 40 -8.66 -6.45 -7.65
CA VAL A 40 -9.38 -5.28 -7.09
C VAL A 40 -8.88 -3.97 -7.67
N SER A 41 -7.65 -3.89 -8.17
CA SER A 41 -7.01 -2.66 -8.65
C SER A 41 -7.65 -2.06 -9.90
N ARG A 42 -8.51 -2.82 -10.60
CA ARG A 42 -9.20 -2.37 -11.83
C ARG A 42 -10.69 -2.16 -11.57
N ALA A 43 -11.27 -1.23 -12.32
CA ALA A 43 -12.72 -1.02 -12.29
C ALA A 43 -13.43 -2.26 -12.86
N VAL A 44 -14.59 -2.59 -12.28
CA VAL A 44 -15.31 -3.86 -12.54
C VAL A 44 -15.74 -4.02 -14.00
N ASP A 45 -15.91 -2.90 -14.70
CA ASP A 45 -16.34 -2.81 -16.10
C ASP A 45 -15.17 -2.82 -17.10
N THR A 46 -13.92 -2.94 -16.63
CA THR A 46 -12.73 -2.92 -17.49
C THR A 46 -12.17 -4.31 -17.75
N HIS A 47 -11.50 -4.47 -18.89
CA HIS A 47 -10.67 -5.65 -19.14
C HIS A 47 -9.46 -5.63 -18.19
N LEU A 48 -9.12 -6.81 -17.65
CA LEU A 48 -7.96 -7.00 -16.78
C LEU A 48 -6.94 -7.86 -17.50
N ASP A 49 -5.81 -7.24 -17.83
CA ASP A 49 -4.58 -7.95 -18.14
C ASP A 49 -3.82 -8.16 -16.83
N PHE A 50 -3.78 -9.41 -16.38
CA PHE A 50 -3.13 -9.83 -15.14
C PHE A 50 -1.70 -10.27 -15.48
N ASP A 51 -0.72 -9.46 -15.09
CA ASP A 51 0.70 -9.75 -15.27
C ASP A 51 1.22 -10.65 -14.13
N LEU A 52 1.41 -11.93 -14.41
CA LEU A 52 1.91 -12.93 -13.46
C LEU A 52 3.36 -12.65 -13.08
N GLY A 53 4.19 -12.25 -14.04
CA GLY A 53 5.58 -11.90 -13.80
C GLY A 53 5.69 -10.74 -12.82
N LEU A 54 4.89 -9.69 -12.99
CA LEU A 54 4.83 -8.56 -12.07
C LEU A 54 4.33 -8.98 -10.68
N ALA A 55 3.30 -9.83 -10.60
CA ALA A 55 2.75 -10.29 -9.34
C ALA A 55 3.74 -11.13 -8.50
N ARG A 56 4.68 -11.84 -9.14
CA ARG A 56 5.74 -12.61 -8.46
C ARG A 56 6.90 -11.74 -7.94
N LYS A 57 7.11 -10.55 -8.51
CA LYS A 57 8.27 -9.72 -8.18
C LYS A 57 8.22 -9.25 -6.73
N LYS A 58 9.38 -9.33 -6.06
CA LYS A 58 9.63 -8.74 -4.73
C LYS A 58 10.38 -7.41 -4.87
N THR A 59 9.90 -6.57 -5.77
CA THR A 59 10.49 -5.26 -6.09
C THR A 59 9.42 -4.19 -5.97
N ASN A 60 9.84 -2.91 -5.96
CA ASN A 60 8.93 -1.77 -5.91
C ASN A 60 8.04 -1.63 -7.15
N GLU A 61 8.29 -2.39 -8.23
CA GLU A 61 7.38 -2.46 -9.37
C GLU A 61 6.08 -3.18 -9.03
N ASN A 62 6.14 -4.16 -8.12
CA ASN A 62 4.95 -4.86 -7.64
C ASN A 62 4.22 -3.97 -6.62
N PRO A 63 2.97 -3.54 -6.91
CA PRO A 63 2.24 -2.61 -6.07
C PRO A 63 1.94 -3.18 -4.67
N VAL A 64 1.79 -4.51 -4.54
CA VAL A 64 1.58 -5.15 -3.23
C VAL A 64 2.84 -5.09 -2.40
N TYR A 65 3.96 -5.49 -2.99
CA TYR A 65 5.26 -5.42 -2.31
C TYR A 65 5.57 -3.98 -1.90
N TYR A 66 5.34 -3.01 -2.80
CA TYR A 66 5.55 -1.59 -2.53
C TYR A 66 4.78 -1.09 -1.30
N ALA A 67 3.48 -1.37 -1.23
CA ALA A 67 2.63 -0.94 -0.13
C ALA A 67 2.95 -1.67 1.19
N GLN A 68 3.16 -2.98 1.14
CA GLN A 68 3.49 -3.77 2.33
C GLN A 68 4.85 -3.37 2.89
N TYR A 69 5.82 -3.10 2.00
CA TYR A 69 7.15 -2.66 2.40
C TYR A 69 7.13 -1.27 3.06
N ALA A 70 6.28 -0.36 2.59
CA ALA A 70 6.03 0.91 3.26
C ALA A 70 5.58 0.69 4.72
N HIS A 71 4.56 -0.17 4.93
CA HIS A 71 4.08 -0.49 6.27
C HIS A 71 5.15 -1.15 7.15
N ALA A 72 5.85 -2.15 6.65
CA ALA A 72 6.92 -2.85 7.37
C ALA A 72 8.08 -1.91 7.74
N ARG A 73 8.43 -0.98 6.84
CA ARG A 73 9.45 0.05 7.10
C ARG A 73 9.03 1.01 8.21
N ILE A 74 7.79 1.50 8.20
CA ILE A 74 7.26 2.34 9.29
C ILE A 74 7.36 1.59 10.62
N CYS A 75 6.94 0.33 10.65
CA CYS A 75 7.06 -0.52 11.83
C CYS A 75 8.53 -0.65 12.30
N SER A 76 9.47 -0.78 11.36
CA SER A 76 10.89 -0.85 11.69
C SER A 76 11.44 0.43 12.31
N ILE A 77 11.06 1.59 11.78
CA ILE A 77 11.45 2.90 12.33
C ILE A 77 10.90 3.05 13.74
N LEU A 78 9.60 2.76 13.94
CA LEU A 78 8.95 2.89 15.24
C LEU A 78 9.54 1.95 16.30
N ARG A 79 10.08 0.78 15.92
CA ARG A 79 10.79 -0.12 16.85
C ARG A 79 12.12 0.44 17.36
N GLN A 80 12.77 1.28 16.56
CA GLN A 80 14.07 1.89 16.90
C GLN A 80 13.92 3.29 17.50
N ALA A 81 12.74 3.88 17.36
CA ALA A 81 12.43 5.23 17.82
C ALA A 81 12.32 5.30 19.35
N PRO A 82 12.58 6.49 19.94
CA PRO A 82 12.16 6.75 21.31
C PRO A 82 10.65 6.60 21.45
N LYS A 83 10.19 6.36 22.69
CA LYS A 83 8.75 6.23 22.96
C LYS A 83 8.04 7.54 22.59
N PHE A 84 7.12 7.44 21.63
CA PHE A 84 6.24 8.53 21.24
C PHE A 84 5.45 9.07 22.44
N LYS A 85 5.36 10.39 22.52
CA LYS A 85 4.53 11.11 23.47
C LYS A 85 3.52 11.92 22.69
N GLN A 86 2.24 11.79 23.01
CA GLN A 86 1.22 12.61 22.36
C GLN A 86 1.44 14.08 22.72
N GLU A 87 1.46 14.93 21.69
CA GLU A 87 1.52 16.39 21.83
C GLU A 87 0.12 16.99 21.62
N GLU A 88 -0.13 18.15 22.20
CA GLU A 88 -1.34 18.95 21.94
C GLU A 88 -1.29 19.60 20.55
N THR A 89 -0.08 19.96 20.08
CA THR A 89 0.15 20.65 18.81
C THR A 89 1.24 19.98 17.97
N TYR A 90 1.09 20.07 16.65
CA TYR A 90 2.03 19.54 15.65
C TYR A 90 2.52 20.65 14.71
N ASP A 91 3.07 21.70 15.29
CA ASP A 91 3.48 22.96 14.64
C ASP A 91 4.87 22.93 13.98
N LEU A 92 5.67 21.87 14.21
CA LEU A 92 7.00 21.70 13.62
C LEU A 92 6.97 20.91 12.31
N LEU A 93 5.83 20.32 11.95
CA LEU A 93 5.61 19.60 10.68
C LEU A 93 5.32 20.59 9.54
N VAL A 94 6.35 21.33 9.13
CA VAL A 94 6.22 22.46 8.19
C VAL A 94 6.73 22.15 6.78
N SER A 95 7.44 21.04 6.59
CA SER A 95 7.97 20.71 5.27
C SER A 95 6.85 20.34 4.30
N GLU A 96 7.06 20.62 3.01
CA GLU A 96 6.10 20.24 1.97
C GLU A 96 5.76 18.75 2.03
N LYS A 97 6.75 17.88 2.26
CA LYS A 97 6.55 16.42 2.29
C LYS A 97 5.82 15.94 3.54
N GLU A 98 6.02 16.61 4.67
CA GLU A 98 5.24 16.36 5.90
C GLU A 98 3.78 16.74 5.69
N VAL A 99 3.55 17.95 5.17
CA VAL A 99 2.21 18.51 4.94
C VAL A 99 1.45 17.71 3.88
N ASP A 100 2.11 17.30 2.80
CA ASP A 100 1.50 16.47 1.75
C ASP A 100 1.04 15.12 2.30
N LEU A 101 1.88 14.44 3.08
CA LEU A 101 1.53 13.18 3.72
C LEU A 101 0.36 13.35 4.70
N LEU A 102 0.38 14.41 5.52
CA LEU A 102 -0.69 14.72 6.48
C LEU A 102 -2.03 14.96 5.76
N LYS A 103 -2.02 15.77 4.70
CA LYS A 103 -3.22 16.02 3.88
C LYS A 103 -3.76 14.73 3.27
N TYR A 104 -2.88 13.88 2.75
CA TYR A 104 -3.31 12.64 2.11
C TYR A 104 -3.87 11.61 3.11
N ILE A 105 -3.38 11.61 4.35
CA ILE A 105 -4.01 10.84 5.44
C ILE A 105 -5.43 11.36 5.71
N ALA A 106 -5.62 12.68 5.76
CA ALA A 106 -6.93 13.28 6.03
C ALA A 106 -7.99 12.98 4.95
N GLU A 107 -7.58 12.66 3.73
CA GLU A 107 -8.48 12.24 2.64
C GLU A 107 -9.03 10.82 2.83
N PHE A 108 -8.48 10.00 3.73
CA PHE A 108 -8.84 8.57 3.80
C PHE A 108 -10.34 8.33 3.96
N THR A 109 -10.99 9.02 4.88
CA THR A 109 -12.41 8.79 5.19
C THR A 109 -13.32 9.19 4.04
N SER A 110 -12.99 10.23 3.28
CA SER A 110 -13.77 10.64 2.10
C SER A 110 -13.59 9.64 0.96
N VAL A 111 -12.36 9.13 0.76
CA VAL A 111 -12.08 8.07 -0.22
C VAL A 111 -12.83 6.79 0.11
N VAL A 112 -12.90 6.40 1.39
CA VAL A 112 -13.68 5.23 1.83
C VAL A 112 -15.17 5.43 1.58
N ALA A 113 -15.72 6.60 1.93
CA ALA A 113 -17.13 6.91 1.71
C ALA A 113 -17.50 6.87 0.22
N ASP A 114 -16.66 7.47 -0.63
CA ASP A 114 -16.84 7.48 -2.08
C ASP A 114 -16.69 6.07 -2.69
N ALA A 115 -15.68 5.31 -2.29
CA ALA A 115 -15.51 3.92 -2.73
C ALA A 115 -16.72 3.04 -2.37
N ALA A 116 -17.29 3.23 -1.18
CA ALA A 116 -18.50 2.53 -0.75
C ALA A 116 -19.73 2.96 -1.57
N ALA A 117 -19.94 4.27 -1.73
CA ALA A 117 -21.08 4.83 -2.45
C ALA A 117 -21.11 4.38 -3.92
N THR A 118 -19.95 4.35 -4.57
CA THR A 118 -19.83 3.96 -5.99
C THR A 118 -19.52 2.48 -6.21
N ARG A 119 -19.40 1.69 -5.13
CA ARG A 119 -18.97 0.27 -5.17
C ARG A 119 -17.68 0.08 -5.98
N SER A 120 -16.72 0.96 -5.76
CA SER A 120 -15.45 1.02 -6.51
C SER A 120 -14.26 0.76 -5.58
N PRO A 121 -14.02 -0.50 -5.18
CA PRO A 121 -12.93 -0.84 -4.24
C PRO A 121 -11.53 -0.55 -4.83
N ASN A 122 -11.40 -0.47 -6.16
CA ASN A 122 -10.17 -0.04 -6.83
C ASN A 122 -9.70 1.37 -6.39
N LYS A 123 -10.62 2.23 -5.92
CA LYS A 123 -10.26 3.54 -5.33
C LYS A 123 -9.39 3.39 -4.09
N ILE A 124 -9.61 2.34 -3.29
CA ILE A 124 -8.78 2.03 -2.12
C ILE A 124 -7.38 1.55 -2.56
N CYS A 125 -7.27 0.73 -3.60
CA CYS A 125 -5.96 0.35 -4.15
C CYS A 125 -5.15 1.59 -4.59
N ASN A 126 -5.78 2.53 -5.29
CA ASN A 126 -5.14 3.78 -5.68
C ASN A 126 -4.69 4.61 -4.48
N TYR A 127 -5.51 4.67 -3.44
CA TYR A 127 -5.18 5.35 -2.19
C TYR A 127 -3.96 4.74 -1.51
N VAL A 128 -3.93 3.41 -1.37
CA VAL A 128 -2.81 2.66 -0.79
C VAL A 128 -1.50 3.01 -1.51
N GLN A 129 -1.47 3.00 -2.85
CA GLN A 129 -0.26 3.32 -3.62
C GLN A 129 0.21 4.75 -3.41
N LYS A 130 -0.73 5.71 -3.46
CA LYS A 130 -0.40 7.12 -3.25
C LYS A 130 0.09 7.38 -1.82
N LEU A 131 -0.55 6.80 -0.81
CA LEU A 131 -0.13 6.95 0.59
C LEU A 131 1.28 6.39 0.81
N ALA A 132 1.56 5.19 0.27
CA ALA A 132 2.91 4.63 0.29
C ALA A 132 3.93 5.54 -0.42
N GLY A 133 3.55 6.12 -1.56
CA GLY A 133 4.38 7.09 -2.29
C GLY A 133 4.68 8.36 -1.49
N TYR A 134 3.67 8.97 -0.86
CA TYR A 134 3.86 10.14 0.01
C TYR A 134 4.77 9.81 1.20
N PHE A 135 4.58 8.64 1.83
CA PHE A 135 5.47 8.16 2.89
C PHE A 135 6.91 8.01 2.38
N HIS A 136 7.13 7.40 1.23
CA HIS A 136 8.48 7.23 0.68
C HIS A 136 9.15 8.56 0.32
N SER A 137 8.39 9.53 -0.19
CA SER A 137 8.90 10.87 -0.45
C SER A 137 9.29 11.58 0.85
N PHE A 138 8.43 11.53 1.86
CA PHE A 138 8.72 12.06 3.20
C PHE A 138 9.96 11.42 3.83
N TYR A 139 10.04 10.09 3.82
CA TYR A 139 11.16 9.34 4.37
C TYR A 139 12.49 9.64 3.64
N GLY A 140 12.45 9.81 2.31
CA GLY A 140 13.64 10.16 1.53
C GLY A 140 14.14 11.58 1.76
N ALA A 141 13.24 12.51 2.10
CA ALA A 141 13.56 13.92 2.30
C ALA A 141 14.04 14.26 3.72
N HIS A 142 13.65 13.46 4.72
CA HIS A 142 13.87 13.81 6.12
C HIS A 142 14.43 12.68 6.97
N LYS A 143 15.39 13.03 7.83
CA LYS A 143 15.81 12.18 8.94
C LYS A 143 14.70 12.17 9.99
N ILE A 144 14.05 11.02 10.17
CA ILE A 144 12.91 10.90 11.09
C ILE A 144 13.34 10.93 12.55
N ILE A 145 14.30 10.10 12.91
CA ILE A 145 14.85 10.02 14.27
C ILE A 145 16.11 10.88 14.29
N ASP A 146 16.01 12.07 14.88
CA ASP A 146 17.12 12.99 15.00
C ASP A 146 17.31 13.42 16.46
N GLU A 147 18.36 12.89 17.09
CA GLU A 147 18.69 13.14 18.50
C GLU A 147 18.96 14.63 18.79
N ALA A 148 19.38 15.39 17.77
CA ALA A 148 19.59 16.83 17.88
C ALA A 148 18.27 17.63 17.93
N ASN A 149 17.15 17.03 17.50
CA ASN A 149 15.84 17.67 17.41
C ASN A 149 14.74 16.72 17.97
N PRO A 150 14.71 16.49 19.30
CA PRO A 150 13.82 15.52 19.91
C PRO A 150 12.34 15.88 19.78
N GLU A 151 11.98 17.17 19.82
CA GLU A 151 10.59 17.63 19.68
C GLU A 151 10.06 17.37 18.26
N LEU A 152 10.83 17.74 17.23
CA LEU A 152 10.49 17.46 15.83
C LEU A 152 10.46 15.96 15.56
N THR A 153 11.39 15.20 16.13
CA THR A 153 11.37 13.74 16.08
C THR A 153 10.05 13.22 16.63
N ASN A 154 9.62 13.67 17.82
CA ASN A 154 8.38 13.21 18.43
C ASN A 154 7.14 13.52 17.57
N GLN A 155 7.06 14.72 16.97
CA GLN A 155 5.95 15.06 16.05
C GLN A 155 5.97 14.19 14.78
N ARG A 156 7.15 13.92 14.19
CA ARG A 156 7.28 13.01 13.04
C ARG A 156 6.90 11.57 13.37
N LEU A 157 7.17 11.11 14.59
CA LEU A 157 6.71 9.80 15.06
C LEU A 157 5.18 9.74 15.12
N GLY A 158 4.51 10.82 15.56
CA GLY A 158 3.05 10.93 15.48
C GLY A 158 2.53 10.81 14.05
N LEU A 159 3.16 11.49 13.08
CA LEU A 159 2.83 11.36 11.66
C LEU A 159 3.04 9.92 11.16
N LEU A 160 4.12 9.24 11.55
CA LEU A 160 4.34 7.84 11.20
C LEU A 160 3.31 6.89 11.82
N LEU A 161 2.88 7.12 13.06
CA LEU A 161 1.84 6.32 13.70
C LEU A 161 0.50 6.46 12.97
N ALA A 162 0.11 7.70 12.61
CA ALA A 162 -1.07 7.95 11.81
C ALA A 162 -0.96 7.31 10.42
N THR A 163 0.20 7.40 9.77
CA THR A 163 0.47 6.76 8.48
C THR A 163 0.37 5.24 8.57
N LYS A 164 0.98 4.62 9.59
CA LYS A 164 0.94 3.17 9.84
C LYS A 164 -0.52 2.71 9.95
N GLN A 165 -1.29 3.35 10.83
CA GLN A 165 -2.67 2.95 11.09
C GLN A 165 -3.54 3.11 9.83
N THR A 166 -3.39 4.23 9.11
CA THR A 166 -4.18 4.51 7.91
C THR A 166 -3.87 3.52 6.80
N LEU A 167 -2.58 3.22 6.58
CA LEU A 167 -2.16 2.24 5.58
C LEU A 167 -2.63 0.83 5.95
N ALA A 168 -2.54 0.43 7.22
CA ALA A 168 -3.06 -0.86 7.69
C ALA A 168 -4.57 -0.98 7.47
N ASN A 169 -5.34 0.05 7.82
CA ASN A 169 -6.78 0.09 7.59
C ASN A 169 -7.12 0.02 6.08
N ALA A 170 -6.39 0.75 5.24
CA ALA A 170 -6.63 0.75 3.80
C ALA A 170 -6.33 -0.60 3.15
N LEU A 171 -5.26 -1.28 3.59
CA LEU A 171 -4.92 -2.64 3.14
C LEU A 171 -5.97 -3.66 3.60
N ASP A 172 -6.45 -3.56 4.84
CA ASP A 172 -7.49 -4.44 5.38
C ASP A 172 -8.82 -4.32 4.61
N LEU A 173 -9.22 -3.11 4.22
CA LEU A 173 -10.42 -2.87 3.42
C LEU A 173 -10.42 -3.59 2.05
N ILE A 174 -9.24 -3.89 1.50
CA ILE A 174 -9.09 -4.67 0.26
C ILE A 174 -8.61 -6.11 0.51
N GLY A 175 -8.58 -6.53 1.78
CA GLY A 175 -8.25 -7.88 2.22
C GLY A 175 -6.79 -8.25 2.02
N ILE A 176 -5.87 -7.30 2.14
CA ILE A 176 -4.43 -7.50 1.98
C ILE A 176 -3.75 -7.35 3.33
N SER A 177 -2.75 -8.20 3.59
CA SER A 177 -2.00 -8.11 4.84
C SER A 177 -1.12 -6.86 4.91
N ALA A 178 -0.97 -6.31 6.12
CA ALA A 178 -0.06 -5.22 6.45
C ALA A 178 1.08 -5.76 7.34
N PRO A 179 2.11 -6.40 6.76
CA PRO A 179 3.17 -7.04 7.55
C PRO A 179 3.99 -6.01 8.34
N GLU A 180 4.37 -6.36 9.57
CA GLU A 180 5.25 -5.50 10.38
C GLU A 180 6.75 -5.71 10.09
N LYS A 181 7.08 -6.75 9.31
CA LYS A 181 8.42 -7.15 8.88
C LYS A 181 8.34 -7.79 7.50
N MET A 182 9.27 -7.45 6.60
CA MET A 182 9.45 -8.01 5.27
C MET A 182 10.93 -8.16 4.94
#